data_AF-A0A957FYV9-F1
#
_entry.id   AF-A0A957FYV9-F1
#
_cell.length_a   1.000
_cell.length_b   1.000
_cell.length_c   1.000
_cell.angle_alpha   90.00
_cell.angle_beta   90.00
_cell.angle_gamma   90.00
#
_symmetry.space_group_name_H-M   'P 1'
#
loop_
_entity.id
_entity.type
_entity.pdbx_description
1 polymer ?
#
loop_
_entity_poly.entity_id
_entity_poly.type
_entity_poly.pdbx_seq_one_letter_code
_entity_poly.pdbx_strand_id
1 'polypeptide(L)' 'MFGLRLKRQKSFTDIDATSLAQMINGPDAPVLVDVRSPEEFARGHIEGSRLLPLSVLPVRYHELPKDATLVV' A
#
# COMPACT_ATOMS: atom_id res chain seq x y z
N MET A 1 20.97 11.90 30.54
CA MET A 1 20.92 12.11 29.08
C MET A 1 20.56 10.78 28.43
N PHE A 2 19.84 10.78 27.29
CA PHE A 2 19.23 9.65 26.56
C PHE A 2 17.75 9.37 26.82
N GLY A 3 16.89 10.28 26.34
CA GLY A 3 15.50 9.95 26.02
C GLY A 3 15.45 9.27 24.65
N LEU A 4 15.09 7.99 24.62
CA LEU A 4 14.82 7.28 23.37
C LEU A 4 13.48 7.78 22.81
N ARG A 5 13.53 8.78 21.93
CA ARG A 5 12.36 9.23 21.18
C ARG A 5 12.02 8.16 20.15
N LEU A 6 11.08 7.26 20.50
CA LEU A 6 10.45 6.34 19.55
C LEU A 6 9.93 7.16 18.37
N LYS A 7 10.52 6.91 17.19
CA LYS A 7 10.20 7.61 15.96
C LYS A 7 8.74 7.33 15.60
N ARG A 8 7.95 8.41 15.51
CA ARG A 8 6.60 8.54 14.95
C ARG A 8 6.10 7.28 14.24
N GLN A 9 5.20 6.54 14.88
CA GLN A 9 4.44 5.46 14.27
C GLN A 9 3.65 6.10 13.10
N LYS A 10 3.98 5.76 11.86
CA LYS A 10 3.15 6.18 10.71
C LYS A 10 1.77 5.54 10.95
N SER A 11 0.77 6.37 11.21
CA SER A 11 -0.61 5.91 11.39
C SER A 11 -1.13 5.41 10.05
N PHE A 12 -1.69 4.20 10.04
CA PHE A 12 -2.50 3.72 8.93
C PHE A 12 -3.93 4.22 9.12
N THR A 13 -4.67 4.36 8.03
CA THR A 13 -6.08 4.70 8.04
C THR A 13 -6.78 3.73 7.12
N ASP A 14 -7.84 3.11 7.61
CA ASP A 14 -8.68 2.23 6.81
C ASP A 14 -9.56 3.06 5.88
N ILE A 15 -9.81 2.54 4.69
CA ILE A 15 -10.74 3.08 3.71
C ILE A 15 -11.67 1.96 3.27
N ASP A 16 -12.96 2.26 3.11
CA ASP A 16 -13.90 1.28 2.56
C ASP A 16 -13.77 1.17 1.03
N ALA A 17 -14.26 0.06 0.49
CA ALA A 17 -14.17 -0.24 -0.93
C ALA A 17 -14.88 0.81 -1.82
N THR A 18 -15.96 1.45 -1.33
CA THR A 18 -16.72 2.43 -2.10
C THR A 18 -15.92 3.71 -2.25
N SER A 19 -15.35 4.22 -1.14
CA SER A 19 -14.47 5.38 -1.18
C SER A 19 -13.20 5.11 -2.01
N LEU A 20 -12.61 3.93 -1.91
CA LEU A 20 -11.45 3.57 -2.74
C LEU A 20 -11.82 3.56 -4.23
N ALA A 21 -12.96 2.97 -4.60
CA ALA A 21 -13.44 2.94 -5.99
C ALA A 21 -13.67 4.34 -6.59
N GLN A 22 -14.04 5.32 -5.75
CA GLN A 22 -14.13 6.72 -6.17
C GLN A 22 -12.75 7.34 -6.36
N MET A 23 -11.80 7.07 -5.45
CA MET A 23 -10.44 7.62 -5.50
C MET A 23 -9.64 7.14 -6.71
N ILE A 24 -9.73 5.85 -7.08
CA ILE A 24 -8.93 5.27 -8.18
C ILE A 24 -9.24 5.89 -9.55
N ASN A 25 -10.39 6.54 -9.69
CA ASN A 25 -10.81 7.23 -10.92
C ASN A 25 -10.54 8.75 -10.89
N GLY A 26 -9.95 9.25 -9.79
CA GLY A 26 -9.70 10.67 -9.58
C GLY A 26 -8.30 11.13 -10.02
N PRO A 27 -8.05 12.45 -10.05
CA PRO A 27 -6.75 13.02 -10.39
C PRO A 27 -5.64 12.67 -9.39
N ASP A 28 -6.02 12.34 -8.15
CA ASP A 28 -5.11 11.96 -7.06
C ASP A 28 -5.18 10.45 -6.76
N ALA A 29 -5.36 9.63 -7.80
CA ALA A 29 -5.48 8.17 -7.66
C ALA A 29 -4.29 7.58 -6.86
N PRO A 30 -4.56 6.75 -5.84
CA PRO A 30 -3.49 6.17 -5.04
C PRO A 30 -2.74 5.08 -5.81
N VAL A 31 -1.54 4.78 -5.35
CA VAL A 31 -0.82 3.58 -5.81
C VAL A 31 -1.32 2.39 -5.01
N LEU A 32 -1.96 1.46 -5.72
CA LEU A 32 -2.45 0.21 -5.16
C LEU A 32 -1.32 -0.83 -5.09
N VAL A 33 -1.15 -1.45 -3.92
CA VAL A 33 -0.10 -2.44 -3.67
C VAL A 33 -0.75 -3.71 -3.13
N ASP A 34 -0.90 -4.73 -3.96
CA ASP A 34 -1.45 -6.00 -3.50
C ASP A 34 -0.36 -6.82 -2.78
N VAL A 35 -0.55 -7.10 -1.49
CA VAL A 35 0.43 -7.81 -0.64
C VAL A 35 0.14 -9.31 -0.52
N ARG A 36 -0.83 -9.84 -1.27
CA ARG A 36 -1.19 -11.26 -1.28
C ARG A 36 -0.16 -12.13 -2.00
N SER A 37 -0.42 -13.44 -2.05
CA SER A 37 0.39 -14.37 -2.84
C SER A 37 0.24 -14.14 -4.35
N PRO A 38 1.25 -14.48 -5.18
CA PRO A 38 1.13 -14.43 -6.63
C PRO A 38 -0.05 -15.24 -7.18
N GLU A 39 -0.37 -16.38 -6.56
CA GLU A 39 -1.47 -17.24 -6.97
C GLU A 39 -2.84 -16.58 -6.71
N GLU A 40 -3.00 -15.87 -5.59
CA GLU A 40 -4.21 -15.09 -5.30
C GLU A 40 -4.38 -13.91 -6.27
N PHE A 41 -3.29 -13.19 -6.54
CA PHE A 41 -3.27 -12.08 -7.49
C PHE A 41 -3.66 -12.54 -8.90
N ALA A 42 -3.11 -13.68 -9.35
CA ALA A 42 -3.40 -14.26 -10.65
C ALA A 42 -4.86 -14.72 -10.82
N ARG A 43 -5.55 -15.07 -9.73
CA ARG A 43 -6.98 -15.40 -9.75
C ARG A 43 -7.90 -14.18 -9.87
N GLY A 44 -7.37 -12.99 -9.56
CA GLY A 44 -8.11 -11.74 -9.65
C GLY A 44 -7.51 -10.68 -8.72
N HIS A 45 -7.41 -9.46 -9.23
CA HIS A 45 -6.86 -8.30 -8.52
C HIS A 45 -7.49 -7.01 -9.08
N ILE A 46 -7.29 -5.90 -8.37
CA ILE A 46 -7.73 -4.59 -8.86
C ILE A 46 -6.80 -4.18 -10.01
N GLU A 47 -7.37 -3.80 -11.15
CA GLU A 47 -6.60 -3.34 -12.30
C GLU A 47 -5.68 -2.17 -11.93
N GLY A 48 -4.44 -2.21 -12.41
CA GLY A 48 -3.41 -1.21 -12.07
C GLY A 48 -2.70 -1.44 -10.72
N SER A 49 -3.12 -2.42 -9.92
CA SER A 49 -2.41 -2.75 -8.68
C SER A 49 -1.05 -3.40 -8.94
N ARG A 50 -0.07 -3.07 -8.09
CA ARG A 50 1.28 -3.62 -8.11
C ARG A 50 1.37 -4.74 -7.08
N LEU A 51 1.65 -5.96 -7.53
CA LEU A 51 1.92 -7.08 -6.62
C LEU A 51 3.26 -6.89 -5.90
N LEU A 52 3.22 -6.85 -4.56
CA LEU A 52 4.39 -6.88 -3.69
C LEU A 52 4.12 -7.77 -2.48
N PRO A 53 4.32 -9.10 -2.59
CA PRO A 53 3.87 -10.05 -1.57
C PRO A 53 4.45 -9.73 -0.19
N LEU A 54 3.64 -9.93 0.85
CA LEU A 54 4.01 -9.61 2.23
C LEU A 54 5.32 -10.30 2.67
N SER A 55 5.61 -11.48 2.13
CA SER A 55 6.83 -12.24 2.39
C SER A 55 8.12 -11.53 1.95
N VAL A 56 8.05 -10.65 0.94
CA VAL A 56 9.20 -9.89 0.41
C VAL A 56 9.10 -8.39 0.70
N LEU A 57 7.94 -7.91 1.19
CA LEU A 57 7.71 -6.50 1.50
C LEU A 57 8.79 -5.89 2.43
N PRO A 58 9.25 -6.53 3.52
CA PRO A 58 10.26 -5.94 4.41
C PRO A 58 11.57 -5.57 3.71
N VAL A 59 11.93 -6.28 2.63
CA VAL A 59 13.15 -6.05 1.88
C VAL A 59 12.93 -5.18 0.65
N ARG A 60 11.72 -5.16 0.07
CA ARG A 60 11.41 -4.47 -1.21
C ARG A 60 10.53 -3.22 -1.10
N TYR A 61 10.03 -2.85 0.08
CA TYR A 61 9.18 -1.64 0.24
C TYR A 61 9.87 -0.32 -0.17
N HIS A 62 11.19 -0.33 -0.37
CA HIS A 62 11.95 0.80 -0.89
C HIS A 62 11.63 1.09 -2.37
N GLU A 63 11.08 0.13 -3.11
CA GLU A 63 10.61 0.27 -4.50
C GLU A 63 9.28 1.06 -4.62
N LEU A 64 8.60 1.27 -3.49
CA LEU A 64 7.33 2.00 -3.45
C LEU A 64 7.59 3.52 -3.40
N PRO A 65 6.81 4.31 -4.15
CA PRO A 65 6.95 5.77 -4.15
C PRO A 65 6.74 6.32 -2.74
N LYS A 66 7.57 7.29 -2.36
CA LYS A 66 7.50 7.94 -1.04
C LYS A 66 6.58 9.15 -1.02
N ASP A 67 6.30 9.71 -2.19
CA ASP A 67 5.55 10.95 -2.39
C ASP A 67 4.16 10.70 -2.99
N ALA A 68 3.58 9.52 -2.73
CA ALA A 68 2.24 9.15 -3.16
C ALA A 68 1.45 8.48 -2.03
N THR A 69 0.13 8.59 -2.08
CA THR A 69 -0.77 7.80 -1.23
C THR A 69 -0.68 6.34 -1.65
N LEU A 70 -0.37 5.46 -0.68
CA LEU A 70 -0.35 4.02 -0.88
C LEU A 70 -1.61 3.41 -0.25
N VAL A 71 -2.24 2.50 -0.98
CA VAL A 71 -3.30 1.63 -0.46
C VAL A 71 -2.86 0.19 -0.68
N VAL A 72 -2.95 -0.63 0.36
CA VAL A 72 -2.49 -2.03 0.42
C VAL A 72 -3.66 -2.99 0.55
#